data_AF-A0A2D0IGR2-F1
#
_entry.id   AF-A0A2D0IGR2-F1
#
_cell.length_a   1.000
_cell.length_b   1.000
_cell.length_c   1.000
_cell.angle_alpha   90.00
_cell.angle_beta   90.00
_cell.angle_gamma   90.00
#
_symmetry.space_group_name_H-M   'P 1'
#
loop_
_entity.id
_entity.type
_entity.pdbx_description
1 polymer ?
#
loop_
_entity_poly.entity_id
_entity_poly.type
_entity_poly.pdbx_seq_one_letter_code
_entity_poly.pdbx_strand_id
1 'polypeptide(L)'
;MTAPTIIFSAPQGWGKGLKRAALQVEFGCRHVIDDWHPNMGICPGALHLTSMHPTDLEGYGIAPEDIHRRGWPCARDLHRPTAPQRAQTGNVALAMLALMGPLLLVVLIGFALSASHHLDAFTISDHSTEVAVAQDIEEAQRGEQQRQRLNVMARAICGNAEWEELGSGAIRCIPRRGLKPYAVQLAGAQP
;
A
#
# COMPACT_ATOMS: atom_id res chain seq x y z
N MET A 1 2.62 44.10 10.54
CA MET A 1 1.76 42.93 10.25
C MET A 1 1.79 42.03 11.48
N THR A 2 0.63 41.74 12.07
CA THR A 2 0.50 40.77 13.17
C THR A 2 0.72 39.37 12.61
N ALA A 3 1.50 38.54 13.30
CA ALA A 3 1.72 37.17 12.85
C ALA A 3 0.42 36.37 13.02
N PRO A 4 0.08 35.48 12.07
CA PRO A 4 -1.14 34.69 12.14
C PRO A 4 -1.05 33.65 13.25
N THR A 5 -2.21 33.30 13.81
CA THR A 5 -2.36 32.21 14.78
C THR A 5 -3.02 31.04 14.06
N ILE A 6 -2.35 29.89 14.04
CA ILE A 6 -2.81 28.73 13.27
C ILE A 6 -2.92 27.51 14.18
N ILE A 7 -4.01 26.76 14.06
CA ILE A 7 -4.17 25.45 14.69
C ILE A 7 -4.00 24.39 13.60
N PHE A 8 -2.90 23.65 13.67
CA PHE A 8 -2.58 22.60 12.71
C PHE A 8 -2.90 21.24 13.32
N SER A 9 -3.88 20.56 12.73
CA SER A 9 -4.31 19.22 13.14
C SER A 9 -3.86 18.19 12.11
N ALA A 10 -3.12 17.19 12.58
CA ALA A 10 -2.71 16.03 11.79
C ALA A 10 -2.61 14.78 12.68
N PRO A 11 -2.85 13.57 12.15
CA PRO A 11 -2.82 12.35 12.94
C PRO A 11 -1.44 12.09 13.56
N GLN A 12 -1.42 11.27 14.61
CA GLN A 12 -0.18 10.84 15.23
C GLN A 12 0.69 10.09 14.20
N GLY A 13 2.00 10.35 14.21
CA GLY A 13 2.93 9.76 13.24
C GLY A 13 3.01 10.47 11.88
N TRP A 14 2.23 11.53 11.62
CA TRP A 14 2.34 12.32 10.38
C TRP A 14 3.69 13.06 10.22
N GLY A 15 4.46 13.17 11.32
CA GLY A 15 5.75 13.87 11.33
C GLY A 15 5.63 15.37 11.57
N LYS A 16 4.58 15.84 12.25
CA LYS A 16 4.38 17.26 12.61
C LYS A 16 5.56 17.83 13.40
N GLY A 17 6.08 17.10 14.40
CA GLY A 17 7.27 17.51 15.15
C GLY A 17 8.53 17.60 14.28
N LEU A 18 8.72 16.65 13.34
CA LEU A 18 9.84 16.68 12.39
C LEU A 18 9.75 17.84 11.39
N LYS A 19 8.53 18.26 11.04
CA LYS A 19 8.26 19.34 10.06
C LYS A 19 7.99 20.70 10.73
N ARG A 20 8.13 20.83 12.04
CA ARG A 20 7.73 22.04 12.80
C ARG A 20 8.34 23.33 12.26
N ALA A 21 9.62 23.32 11.90
CA ALA A 21 10.32 24.51 11.37
C ALA A 21 9.81 24.88 9.97
N ALA A 22 9.58 23.88 9.11
CA ALA A 22 9.04 24.08 7.78
C ALA A 22 7.60 24.64 7.85
N LEU A 23 6.76 24.07 8.72
CA LEU A 23 5.39 24.54 8.94
C LEU A 23 5.36 25.95 9.52
N GLN A 24 6.28 26.28 10.45
CA GLN A 24 6.39 27.62 11.01
C GLN A 24 6.68 28.66 9.93
N VAL A 25 7.62 28.36 9.01
CA VAL A 25 7.95 29.24 7.88
C VAL A 25 6.79 29.31 6.89
N GLU A 26 6.16 28.17 6.57
CA GLU A 26 5.02 28.07 5.66
C GLU A 26 3.84 28.94 6.12
N PHE A 27 3.53 28.94 7.42
CA PHE A 27 2.43 29.71 7.98
C PHE A 27 2.84 31.09 8.52
N GLY A 28 4.13 31.43 8.53
CA GLY A 28 4.63 32.72 9.02
C GLY A 28 4.40 32.97 10.52
N CYS A 29 4.34 31.90 11.33
CA CYS A 29 4.14 32.01 12.78
C CYS A 29 5.46 32.31 13.52
N ARG A 30 5.39 32.98 14.68
CA ARG A 30 6.59 33.36 15.45
C ARG A 30 7.15 32.23 16.30
N HIS A 31 6.28 31.38 16.82
CA HIS A 31 6.62 30.27 17.70
C HIS A 31 5.76 29.05 17.36
N VAL A 32 6.24 27.87 17.73
CA VAL A 32 5.53 26.60 17.58
C VAL A 32 5.27 26.01 18.95
N ILE A 33 4.02 25.62 19.20
CA ILE A 33 3.60 24.89 20.38
C ILE A 33 3.29 23.46 19.93
N ASP A 34 4.16 22.53 20.31
CA ASP A 34 3.98 21.11 20.01
C ASP A 34 3.03 20.46 21.01
N ASP A 35 2.38 19.37 20.61
CA ASP A 35 1.39 18.62 21.42
C ASP A 35 0.34 19.51 22.11
N TRP A 36 -0.15 20.52 21.38
CA TRP A 36 -1.15 21.46 21.87
C TRP A 36 -2.53 20.81 22.09
N HIS A 37 -3.20 21.24 23.16
CA HIS A 37 -4.55 20.85 23.53
C HIS A 37 -5.42 22.09 23.80
N PRO A 38 -6.73 22.10 23.46
CA PRO A 38 -7.64 23.25 23.67
C PRO A 38 -7.60 23.85 25.09
N ASN A 39 -7.48 22.99 26.11
CA ASN A 39 -7.39 23.40 27.51
C ASN A 39 -6.14 24.23 27.86
N MET A 40 -5.11 24.25 27.01
CA MET A 40 -3.90 25.05 27.22
C MET A 40 -4.06 26.51 26.78
N GLY A 41 -5.19 26.84 26.11
CA GLY A 41 -5.43 28.15 25.53
C GLY A 41 -4.69 28.37 24.21
N ILE A 42 -5.08 29.42 23.48
CA ILE A 42 -4.52 29.77 22.17
C ILE A 42 -3.55 30.95 22.35
N CYS A 43 -2.30 30.78 21.92
CA CYS A 43 -1.29 31.83 21.94
C CYS A 43 -1.28 32.64 20.63
N PRO A 44 -1.49 33.97 20.67
CA PRO A 44 -1.47 34.80 19.46
C PRO A 44 -0.13 34.73 18.70
N GLY A 45 -0.21 34.53 17.38
CA GLY A 45 0.97 34.45 16.51
C GLY A 45 1.74 33.13 16.59
N ALA A 46 1.20 32.13 17.29
CA ALA A 46 1.79 30.79 17.41
C ALA A 46 1.15 29.78 16.46
N LEU A 47 1.95 28.80 16.06
CA LEU A 47 1.51 27.59 15.38
C LEU A 47 1.28 26.50 16.42
N HIS A 48 0.02 26.09 16.61
CA HIS A 48 -0.36 25.04 17.53
C HIS A 48 -0.43 23.71 16.79
N LEU A 49 0.44 22.76 17.12
CA LEU A 49 0.43 21.43 16.52
C LEU A 49 -0.36 20.49 17.40
N THR A 50 -1.36 19.82 16.86
CA THR A 50 -2.17 18.85 17.62
C THR A 50 -2.38 17.54 16.89
N SER A 51 -2.59 16.48 17.67
CA SER A 51 -3.00 15.15 17.21
C SER A 51 -4.51 14.96 17.27
N MET A 52 -5.27 15.92 17.77
CA MET A 52 -6.73 15.79 17.92
C MET A 52 -7.42 15.83 16.57
N HIS A 53 -8.44 14.99 16.39
CA HIS A 53 -9.22 15.01 15.17
C HIS A 53 -9.93 16.37 15.06
N PRO A 54 -10.05 16.95 13.86
CA PRO A 54 -10.69 18.26 13.72
C PRO A 54 -12.13 18.31 14.24
N THR A 55 -12.88 17.21 14.12
CA THR A 55 -14.22 17.09 14.71
C THR A 55 -14.21 17.15 16.24
N ASP A 56 -13.14 16.66 16.88
CA ASP A 56 -13.02 16.78 18.33
C ASP A 56 -12.80 18.24 18.72
N LEU A 57 -11.98 18.97 17.96
CA LEU A 57 -11.70 20.40 18.15
C LEU A 57 -12.95 21.28 17.98
N GLU A 58 -13.83 20.93 17.03
CA GLU A 58 -15.14 21.58 16.87
C GLU A 58 -15.98 21.43 18.15
N GLY A 59 -15.88 20.29 18.85
CA GLY A 59 -16.51 20.07 20.15
C GLY A 59 -16.02 20.99 21.26
N TYR A 60 -14.83 21.59 21.11
CA TYR A 60 -14.28 22.62 22.01
C TYR A 60 -14.61 24.05 21.56
N GLY A 61 -15.46 24.22 20.55
CA GLY A 61 -15.87 25.54 20.04
C GLY A 61 -14.84 26.21 19.14
N ILE A 62 -13.88 25.45 18.59
CA ILE A 62 -12.92 25.96 17.61
C ILE A 62 -13.57 25.90 16.24
N ALA A 63 -13.62 27.04 15.55
CA ALA A 63 -14.27 27.12 14.25
C ALA A 63 -13.50 26.27 13.21
N PRO A 64 -14.19 25.52 12.33
CA PRO A 64 -13.54 24.69 11.31
C PRO A 64 -12.53 25.43 10.43
N GLU A 65 -12.80 26.70 10.13
CA GLU A 65 -11.97 27.62 9.35
C GLU A 65 -10.62 27.95 10.00
N ASP A 66 -10.55 27.90 11.33
CA ASP A 66 -9.32 28.16 12.09
C ASP A 66 -8.42 26.92 12.18
N ILE A 67 -8.92 25.75 11.72
CA ILE A 67 -8.23 24.46 11.80
C ILE A 67 -7.65 24.09 10.43
N HIS A 68 -6.32 24.10 10.36
CA HIS A 68 -5.60 23.57 9.21
C HIS A 68 -5.43 22.05 9.32
N ARG A 69 -6.12 21.30 8.45
CA ARG A 69 -6.20 19.82 8.48
C ARG A 69 -5.23 19.23 7.45
N ARG A 70 -4.35 18.31 7.85
CA ARG A 70 -3.54 17.50 6.91
C ARG A 70 -3.45 16.04 7.33
N GLY A 71 -3.51 15.14 6.35
CA GLY A 71 -3.24 13.71 6.54
C GLY A 71 -4.32 12.92 7.27
N TRP A 72 -5.42 13.56 7.69
CA TRP A 72 -6.60 12.85 8.18
C TRP A 72 -7.24 12.08 7.03
N PRO A 73 -7.57 10.79 7.22
CA PRO A 73 -8.30 10.04 6.22
C PRO A 73 -9.70 10.66 6.05
N CYS A 74 -10.22 10.62 4.83
CA CYS A 74 -11.55 11.15 4.55
C CYS A 74 -12.59 10.44 5.43
N ALA A 75 -13.67 11.12 5.81
CA ALA A 75 -14.70 10.60 6.73
C ALA A 75 -15.24 9.18 6.39
N ARG A 76 -15.10 8.75 5.13
CA ARG A 76 -15.48 7.41 4.65
C ARG A 76 -14.62 6.27 5.23
N ASP A 77 -13.42 6.56 5.76
CA ASP A 77 -12.48 5.56 6.32
C ASP A 77 -12.62 5.36 7.84
N LEU A 78 -13.34 6.24 8.55
CA LEU A 78 -13.48 6.23 10.02
C LEU A 78 -14.36 5.09 10.57
N HIS A 79 -15.15 4.41 9.72
CA HIS A 79 -16.00 3.30 10.13
C HIS A 79 -15.30 1.95 10.22
N ARG A 80 -13.98 1.87 10.01
CA ARG A 80 -13.26 0.60 10.19
C ARG A 80 -12.87 0.44 11.66
N PRO A 81 -13.45 -0.52 12.41
CA PRO A 81 -12.99 -0.80 13.77
C PRO A 81 -11.52 -1.21 13.72
N THR A 82 -10.70 -0.54 14.54
CA THR A 82 -9.29 -0.84 14.73
C THR A 82 -9.13 -2.25 15.28
N ALA A 83 -8.65 -3.17 14.45
CA ALA A 83 -8.31 -4.52 14.89
C ALA A 83 -7.15 -4.49 15.92
N PRO A 84 -7.19 -5.32 16.97
CA PRO A 84 -6.14 -5.35 17.99
C PRO A 84 -4.81 -5.86 17.40
N GLN A 85 -3.73 -5.16 17.76
CA GLN A 85 -2.34 -5.52 17.46
C GLN A 85 -2.03 -6.91 18.04
N ARG A 86 -1.88 -7.91 17.18
CA ARG A 86 -1.45 -9.25 17.59
C ARG A 86 0.08 -9.22 17.78
N ALA A 87 0.49 -9.49 19.02
CA ALA A 87 1.88 -9.69 19.42
C ALA A 87 2.57 -10.71 18.50
N GLN A 88 3.71 -10.29 17.93
CA GLN A 88 4.62 -11.16 17.20
C GLN A 88 5.40 -12.02 18.22
N THR A 89 4.85 -13.18 18.55
CA THR A 89 5.60 -14.31 19.12
C THR A 89 6.01 -15.24 17.99
N GLY A 90 7.31 -15.53 17.92
CA GLY A 90 8.01 -16.04 16.74
C GLY A 90 7.70 -17.48 16.35
N ASN A 91 8.26 -17.87 15.20
CA ASN A 91 8.34 -19.26 14.80
C ASN A 91 9.61 -19.50 13.97
N VAL A 92 10.64 -20.01 14.64
CA VAL A 92 11.95 -20.38 14.09
C VAL A 92 11.88 -21.69 13.28
N ALA A 93 10.74 -22.39 13.33
CA ALA A 93 10.54 -23.69 12.68
C ALA A 93 10.42 -23.62 11.14
N LEU A 94 10.07 -22.47 10.56
CA LEU A 94 9.88 -22.35 9.11
C LEU A 94 11.19 -22.32 8.30
N ALA A 95 12.34 -22.09 8.96
CA ALA A 95 13.63 -21.96 8.29
C ALA A 95 14.27 -23.30 7.88
N MET A 96 13.93 -24.43 8.54
CA MET A 96 14.54 -25.72 8.19
C MET A 96 13.88 -26.44 6.99
N LEU A 97 12.59 -26.20 6.71
CA LEU A 97 11.87 -26.84 5.59
C LEU A 97 12.24 -26.27 4.21
N ALA A 98 12.88 -25.10 4.15
CA ALA A 98 13.21 -24.40 2.91
C ALA A 98 14.43 -24.96 2.14
N LEU A 99 15.22 -25.86 2.75
CA LEU A 99 16.45 -26.39 2.12
C LEU A 99 16.28 -27.78 1.49
N MET A 100 15.27 -28.57 1.89
CA MET A 100 15.10 -29.95 1.40
C MET A 100 14.16 -30.08 0.19
N GLY A 101 13.24 -29.13 0.01
CA GLY A 101 12.28 -29.12 -1.12
C GLY A 101 12.88 -29.03 -2.53
N PRO A 102 13.88 -28.17 -2.82
CA PRO A 102 14.35 -27.97 -4.19
C PRO A 102 15.17 -29.16 -4.72
N LEU A 103 15.84 -29.92 -3.85
CA LEU A 103 16.63 -31.10 -4.24
C LEU A 103 15.76 -32.24 -4.76
N LEU A 104 14.60 -32.48 -4.16
CA LEU A 104 13.68 -33.53 -4.60
C LEU A 104 13.04 -33.20 -5.96
N LEU A 105 12.76 -31.91 -6.21
CA LEU A 105 12.17 -31.44 -7.46
C LEU A 105 13.12 -31.66 -8.66
N VAL A 106 14.42 -31.37 -8.49
CA VAL A 106 15.42 -31.55 -9.55
C VAL A 106 15.54 -33.01 -9.98
N VAL A 107 15.50 -33.94 -9.03
CA VAL A 107 15.56 -35.38 -9.32
C VAL A 107 14.33 -35.86 -10.09
N LEU A 108 13.13 -35.41 -9.71
CA LEU A 108 11.89 -35.77 -10.41
C LEU A 108 11.85 -35.22 -11.84
N ILE A 109 12.29 -33.97 -12.05
CA ILE A 109 12.35 -33.36 -13.39
C ILE A 109 13.34 -34.11 -14.28
N GLY A 110 14.52 -34.50 -13.76
CA GLY A 110 15.50 -35.28 -14.51
C GLY A 110 14.97 -36.65 -14.96
N PHE A 111 14.19 -37.32 -14.10
CA PHE A 111 13.61 -38.62 -14.43
C PHE A 111 12.50 -38.52 -15.49
N ALA A 112 11.67 -37.46 -15.42
CA ALA A 112 10.63 -37.21 -16.41
C ALA A 112 11.21 -36.88 -17.80
N LEU A 113 12.26 -36.06 -17.86
CA LEU A 113 12.94 -35.71 -19.11
C LEU A 113 13.62 -36.94 -19.74
N SER A 114 14.23 -37.81 -18.94
CA SER A 114 14.85 -39.06 -19.43
C SER A 114 13.84 -40.03 -20.03
N ALA A 115 12.60 -40.09 -19.53
CA ALA A 115 11.56 -40.96 -20.06
C ALA A 115 10.97 -40.45 -21.39
N SER A 116 11.13 -39.16 -21.69
CA SER A 116 10.50 -38.50 -22.83
C SER A 116 11.22 -38.78 -24.17
N HIS A 117 12.53 -39.04 -24.14
CA HIS A 117 13.33 -39.29 -25.35
C HIS A 117 13.03 -40.62 -26.07
N HIS A 118 12.18 -41.48 -25.50
CA HIS A 118 11.80 -42.75 -26.11
C HIS A 118 10.49 -42.70 -26.93
N LEU A 119 9.80 -41.56 -27.01
CA LEU A 119 8.48 -41.44 -27.65
C LEU A 119 8.46 -40.68 -28.98
N ASP A 120 9.56 -40.06 -29.41
CA ASP A 120 9.56 -39.13 -30.55
C ASP A 120 9.61 -39.79 -31.96
N ALA A 121 9.43 -41.11 -32.08
CA ALA A 121 9.60 -41.80 -33.37
C ALA A 121 8.31 -42.14 -34.14
N PHE A 122 7.12 -41.86 -33.59
CA PHE A 122 5.88 -42.23 -34.29
C PHE A 122 4.83 -41.12 -34.19
N THR A 123 4.48 -40.59 -35.37
CA THR A 123 3.33 -39.74 -35.72
C THR A 123 3.42 -38.25 -35.42
N ILE A 124 3.83 -37.44 -36.42
CA ILE A 124 3.23 -36.12 -36.65
C ILE A 124 2.99 -35.96 -38.15
N SER A 125 1.84 -36.44 -38.59
CA SER A 125 1.13 -35.95 -39.77
C SER A 125 -0.21 -35.47 -39.24
N ASP A 126 -0.36 -34.17 -38.97
CA ASP A 126 -1.67 -33.54 -38.83
C ASP A 126 -1.56 -32.02 -38.90
N HIS A 127 -2.27 -31.43 -39.87
CA HIS A 127 -2.47 -29.98 -40.04
C HIS A 127 -3.24 -29.31 -38.87
N SER A 128 -3.48 -30.04 -37.79
CA SER A 128 -4.11 -29.57 -36.56
C SER A 128 -3.10 -29.04 -35.53
N THR A 129 -1.80 -29.34 -35.70
CA THR A 129 -0.75 -28.87 -34.78
C THR A 129 -0.37 -27.41 -35.04
N GLU A 130 -0.41 -26.94 -36.29
CA GLU A 130 -0.08 -25.55 -36.63
C GLU A 130 -1.11 -24.55 -36.07
N VAL A 131 -2.41 -24.90 -36.10
CA VAL A 131 -3.47 -24.06 -35.52
C VAL A 131 -3.44 -24.08 -34.00
N ALA A 132 -3.17 -25.23 -33.39
CA ALA A 132 -3.01 -25.33 -31.94
C ALA A 132 -1.79 -24.52 -31.45
N VAL A 133 -0.67 -24.56 -32.18
CA VAL A 133 0.52 -23.75 -31.88
C VAL A 133 0.26 -22.26 -32.07
N ALA A 134 -0.46 -21.86 -33.12
CA ALA A 134 -0.82 -20.46 -33.34
C ALA A 134 -1.74 -19.92 -32.23
N GLN A 135 -2.72 -20.71 -31.78
CA GLN A 135 -3.62 -20.33 -30.69
C GLN A 135 -2.88 -20.23 -29.34
N ASP A 136 -1.97 -21.16 -29.05
CA ASP A 136 -1.20 -21.17 -27.80
C ASP A 136 -0.28 -19.93 -27.69
N ILE A 137 0.34 -19.51 -28.81
CA ILE A 137 1.14 -18.28 -28.86
C ILE A 137 0.26 -17.03 -28.64
N GLU A 138 -0.94 -17.00 -29.22
CA GLU A 138 -1.84 -15.86 -29.10
C GLU A 138 -2.44 -15.74 -27.70
N GLU A 139 -2.74 -16.86 -27.04
CA GLU A 139 -3.16 -16.92 -25.64
C GLU A 139 -2.02 -16.51 -24.69
N ALA A 140 -0.79 -16.95 -24.96
CA ALA A 140 0.39 -16.51 -24.23
C ALA A 140 0.57 -14.98 -24.34
N GLN A 141 0.44 -14.41 -25.53
CA GLN A 141 0.55 -12.96 -25.74
C GLN A 141 -0.58 -12.17 -25.07
N ARG A 142 -1.82 -12.67 -25.11
CA ARG A 142 -2.95 -12.06 -24.41
C ARG A 142 -2.72 -12.05 -22.89
N GLY A 143 -2.21 -13.14 -22.33
CA GLY A 143 -1.84 -13.22 -20.92
C GLY A 143 -0.76 -12.21 -20.53
N GLU A 144 0.28 -12.04 -21.36
CA GLU A 144 1.34 -11.06 -21.13
C GLU A 144 0.85 -9.61 -21.24
N GLN A 145 0.03 -9.28 -22.25
CA GLN A 145 -0.54 -7.94 -22.40
C GLN A 145 -1.41 -7.56 -21.19
N GLN A 146 -2.19 -8.50 -20.67
CA GLN A 146 -3.04 -8.28 -19.50
C GLN A 146 -2.20 -8.02 -18.25
N ARG A 147 -1.10 -8.77 -18.05
CA ARG A 147 -0.12 -8.51 -16.99
C ARG A 147 0.56 -7.15 -17.14
N GLN A 148 0.94 -6.75 -18.34
CA GLN A 148 1.54 -5.44 -18.56
C GLN A 148 0.57 -4.30 -18.22
N ARG A 149 -0.71 -4.41 -18.62
CA ARG A 149 -1.74 -3.45 -18.26
C ARG A 149 -1.92 -3.33 -16.74
N LEU A 150 -2.00 -4.47 -16.05
CA LEU A 150 -2.06 -4.52 -14.58
C LEU A 150 -0.83 -3.85 -13.95
N ASN A 151 0.38 -4.15 -14.42
CA ASN A 151 1.62 -3.54 -13.92
C ASN A 151 1.62 -2.01 -14.09
N VAL A 152 1.16 -1.50 -15.23
CA VAL A 152 1.08 -0.05 -15.49
C VAL A 152 0.04 0.61 -14.58
N MET A 153 -1.15 0.02 -14.45
CA MET A 153 -2.20 0.54 -13.56
C MET A 153 -1.77 0.50 -12.09
N ALA A 154 -1.16 -0.60 -11.64
CA ALA A 154 -0.67 -0.73 -10.28
C ALA A 154 0.42 0.29 -9.97
N ARG A 155 1.33 0.60 -10.91
CA ARG A 155 2.30 1.70 -10.74
C ARG A 155 1.64 3.08 -10.70
N ALA A 156 0.60 3.32 -11.50
CA ALA A 156 -0.14 4.59 -11.45
C ALA A 156 -0.84 4.80 -10.10
N ILE A 157 -1.34 3.71 -9.48
CA ILE A 157 -2.07 3.75 -8.22
C ILE A 157 -1.13 3.73 -7.01
N CYS A 158 -0.20 2.77 -6.97
CA CYS A 158 0.72 2.55 -5.85
C CYS A 158 2.00 3.41 -5.93
N GLY A 159 2.27 4.06 -7.06
CA GLY A 159 3.50 4.83 -7.30
C GLY A 159 4.75 3.94 -7.28
N ASN A 160 5.76 4.35 -6.49
CA ASN A 160 7.01 3.59 -6.30
C ASN A 160 6.91 2.51 -5.21
N ALA A 161 5.72 2.23 -4.68
CA ALA A 161 5.52 1.16 -3.71
C ALA A 161 5.50 -0.21 -4.40
N GLU A 162 5.90 -1.24 -3.64
CA GLU A 162 5.70 -2.63 -4.05
C GLU A 162 4.20 -2.94 -4.00
N TRP A 163 3.72 -3.92 -4.76
CA TRP A 163 2.30 -4.26 -4.75
C TRP A 163 2.07 -5.74 -5.00
N GLU A 164 0.95 -6.24 -4.50
CA GLU A 164 0.53 -7.64 -4.55
C GLU A 164 -0.94 -7.71 -5.00
N GLU A 165 -1.26 -8.68 -5.86
CA GLU A 165 -2.64 -8.93 -6.28
C GLU A 165 -3.38 -9.77 -5.24
N LEU A 166 -4.49 -9.26 -4.71
CA LEU A 166 -5.43 -10.04 -3.92
C LEU A 166 -6.43 -10.68 -4.90
N GLY A 167 -6.60 -11.99 -4.80
CA GLY A 167 -7.47 -12.80 -5.67
C GLY A 167 -8.95 -12.38 -5.76
N SER A 168 -9.36 -11.30 -5.11
CA SER A 168 -10.65 -10.62 -5.30
C SER A 168 -10.61 -9.51 -6.36
N GLY A 169 -9.59 -9.47 -7.23
CA GLY A 169 -9.40 -8.39 -8.22
C GLY A 169 -9.01 -7.04 -7.61
N ALA A 170 -8.49 -7.07 -6.38
CA ALA A 170 -7.99 -5.89 -5.67
C ALA A 170 -6.46 -5.95 -5.64
N ILE A 171 -5.79 -4.81 -5.72
CA ILE A 171 -4.34 -4.73 -5.56
C ILE A 171 -3.99 -4.13 -4.20
N ARG A 172 -3.05 -4.71 -3.48
CA ARG A 172 -2.51 -4.19 -2.22
C ARG A 172 -1.17 -3.54 -2.48
N CYS A 173 -1.08 -2.24 -2.25
CA CYS A 173 0.16 -1.51 -2.29
C CYS A 173 0.90 -1.70 -0.94
N ILE A 174 2.15 -2.14 -0.98
CA ILE A 174 3.08 -2.33 0.14
C ILE A 174 4.15 -1.23 0.10
N PRO A 175 4.01 -0.17 0.90
CA PRO A 175 4.97 0.92 0.92
C PRO A 175 6.23 0.55 1.74
N ARG A 176 7.42 0.93 1.23
CA ARG A 176 8.72 0.58 1.85
C ARG A 176 9.05 1.29 3.17
N ARG A 177 8.32 2.35 3.54
CA ARG A 177 8.65 3.21 4.71
C ARG A 177 7.50 3.27 5.70
N GLY A 178 7.30 2.22 6.48
CA GLY A 178 6.46 2.22 7.70
C GLY A 178 4.97 2.61 7.53
N LEU A 179 4.55 2.91 6.31
CA LEU A 179 3.18 3.21 5.94
C LEU A 179 2.40 1.89 5.90
N LYS A 180 1.12 1.93 6.29
CA LYS A 180 0.30 0.72 6.26
C LYS A 180 -0.02 0.35 4.82
N PRO A 181 0.05 -0.94 4.46
CA PRO A 181 -0.39 -1.38 3.14
C PRO A 181 -1.88 -1.08 2.99
N TYR A 182 -2.26 -0.58 1.82
CA TYR A 182 -3.65 -0.29 1.48
C TYR A 182 -4.06 -1.06 0.23
N ALA A 183 -5.30 -1.53 0.19
CA ALA A 183 -5.84 -2.26 -0.93
C ALA A 183 -6.80 -1.38 -1.72
N VAL A 184 -6.67 -1.39 -3.04
CA VAL A 184 -7.53 -0.66 -3.97
C VAL A 184 -8.25 -1.68 -4.85
N GLN A 185 -9.56 -1.58 -4.91
CA GLN A 185 -10.39 -2.37 -5.82
C GLN A 185 -10.28 -1.73 -7.22
N LEU A 186 -9.92 -2.52 -8.23
CA LEU A 186 -9.93 -2.03 -9.61
C LEU A 186 -11.38 -2.00 -10.11
N ALA A 187 -11.88 -0.81 -10.47
CA ALA A 187 -13.21 -0.67 -11.04
C ALA A 187 -13.28 -1.44 -12.38
N GLY A 188 -14.03 -2.55 -12.39
CA GLY A 188 -14.14 -3.44 -13.54
C GLY A 188 -13.64 -4.88 -13.31
N ALA A 189 -13.03 -5.18 -12.16
CA ALA A 189 -12.73 -6.56 -11.78
C ALA A 189 -13.98 -7.21 -11.17
N GLN A 190 -14.84 -7.78 -12.02
CA GLN A 190 -15.88 -8.70 -11.59
C GLN A 190 -15.31 -10.13 -11.59
N PRO A 191 -15.66 -10.97 -10.60
CA PRO A 191 -15.11 -12.32 -10.46
C PRO A 191 -15.43 -13.21 -11.66
#